data_AF-A0A225DWU6-F1
#
_entry.id   AF-A0A225DWU6-F1
#
_cell.length_a   1.000
_cell.length_b   1.000
_cell.length_c   1.000
_cell.angle_alpha   90.00
_cell.angle_beta   90.00
_cell.angle_gamma   90.00
#
_symmetry.space_group_name_H-M   'P 1'
#
loop_
_entity.id
_entity.type
_entity.pdbx_description
1 polymer ?
#
loop_
_entity_poly.entity_id
_entity_poly.type
_entity_poly.pdbx_seq_one_letter_code
_entity_poly.pdbx_strand_id
1 'polypeptide(L)' 'MSTNQAITRRSFTSTFTFTGKPTEETRKALLASGYQFDAKSRQWFRRVEESDVVGEEVIAQQLAA' A
#
# COMPACT_ATOMS: atom_id res chain seq x y z
N MET A 1 21.40 14.46 -23.18
CA MET A 1 20.82 14.19 -21.85
C MET A 1 20.58 12.70 -21.76
N SER A 2 21.03 12.04 -20.70
CA SER A 2 20.88 10.58 -20.58
C SER A 2 19.39 10.25 -20.46
N THR A 3 18.86 9.49 -21.42
CA THR A 3 17.48 9.00 -21.49
C THR A 3 17.30 7.72 -20.66
N ASN A 4 17.99 7.63 -19.53
CA ASN A 4 17.92 6.45 -18.68
C ASN A 4 16.61 6.47 -17.89
N GLN A 5 15.74 5.53 -18.22
CA GLN A 5 14.54 5.24 -17.47
C GLN A 5 14.78 4.06 -16.55
N ALA A 6 14.21 4.12 -15.35
CA ALA A 6 14.20 3.07 -14.35
C ALA A 6 12.75 2.65 -14.07
N ILE A 7 12.55 1.38 -13.71
CA ILE A 7 11.26 0.90 -13.19
C ILE A 7 11.37 0.85 -11.67
N THR A 8 10.61 1.69 -10.98
CA THR A 8 10.45 1.60 -9.53
C THR A 8 9.24 0.76 -9.19
N ARG A 9 9.42 -0.19 -8.27
CA ARG A 9 8.32 -0.95 -7.68
C ARG A 9 8.25 -0.67 -6.20
N ARG A 10 7.07 -0.33 -5.70
CA ARG A 10 6.81 -0.12 -4.28
C ARG A 10 5.69 -1.06 -3.86
N SER A 11 5.90 -1.71 -2.72
CA SER A 11 4.87 -2.55 -2.12
C SER A 11 4.60 -2.02 -0.71
N PHE A 12 3.33 -1.79 -0.42
CA PHE A 12 2.88 -1.29 0.86
C PHE A 12 1.82 -2.23 1.41
N THR A 13 1.91 -2.50 2.71
CA THR A 13 0.87 -3.22 3.44
C THR A 13 0.25 -2.26 4.44
N SER A 14 -1.00 -1.90 4.22
CA SER A 14 -1.78 -1.12 5.17
C SER A 14 -2.49 -2.07 6.12
N THR A 15 -2.28 -1.92 7.44
CA THR A 15 -2.93 -2.73 8.48
C THR A 15 -3.69 -1.86 9.47
N PHE A 16 -4.92 -2.26 9.80
CA PHE A 16 -5.75 -1.62 10.82
C PHE A 16 -6.20 -2.62 11.88
N THR A 17 -6.08 -2.22 13.14
CA THR A 17 -6.62 -2.97 14.27
C THR A 17 -7.66 -2.09 14.97
N PHE A 18 -8.90 -2.57 15.07
CA PHE A 18 -9.94 -1.89 15.84
C PHE A 18 -9.86 -2.35 17.30
N THR A 19 -9.97 -1.41 18.24
CA THR A 19 -10.05 -1.70 19.68
C THR A 19 -11.36 -2.39 20.08
N GLY A 20 -12.38 -2.30 19.22
CA GLY A 20 -13.68 -2.97 19.35
C GLY A 20 -14.17 -3.56 18.03
N LYS A 21 -15.40 -4.07 18.00
CA LYS A 21 -16.00 -4.57 16.76
C LYS A 21 -16.39 -3.37 15.87
N PRO A 22 -15.81 -3.20 14.67
CA PRO A 22 -16.23 -2.14 13.76
C PRO A 22 -17.70 -2.35 13.33
N THR A 23 -18.39 -1.25 13.03
CA THR A 23 -19.79 -1.30 12.56
C THR A 23 -19.90 -2.08 11.25
N GLU A 24 -21.10 -2.54 10.92
CA GLU A 24 -21.32 -3.30 9.70
C GLU A 24 -21.02 -2.47 8.44
N GLU A 25 -21.36 -1.19 8.46
CA GLU A 25 -21.06 -0.22 7.39
C GLU A 25 -19.55 -0.08 7.18
N THR A 26 -18.77 0.09 8.26
CA THR A 26 -17.31 0.15 8.17
C THR A 26 -16.73 -1.14 7.63
N ARG A 27 -17.24 -2.31 8.05
CA ARG A 27 -16.81 -3.60 7.50
C ARG A 27 -17.09 -3.72 6.00
N LYS A 28 -18.27 -3.28 5.55
CA LYS A 28 -18.63 -3.26 4.12
C LYS A 28 -17.70 -2.34 3.33
N ALA A 29 -17.39 -1.16 3.87
CA ALA A 29 -16.46 -0.22 3.24
C ALA A 29 -15.03 -0.79 3.13
N LEU A 30 -14.54 -1.47 4.17
CA LEU A 30 -13.22 -2.12 4.15
C LEU A 30 -13.13 -3.21 3.08
N LEU A 31 -14.13 -4.08 3.00
CA LEU A 31 -14.19 -5.13 1.98
C LEU A 31 -14.29 -4.54 0.56
N ALA A 32 -15.14 -3.53 0.36
CA ALA A 32 -15.25 -2.82 -0.92
C ALA A 32 -13.92 -2.13 -1.32
N SER A 33 -13.14 -1.70 -0.34
CA SER A 33 -11.82 -1.10 -0.53
C SER A 33 -10.70 -2.14 -0.67
N GLY A 34 -11.00 -3.45 -0.74
CA GLY A 34 -10.02 -4.52 -0.94
C GLY A 34 -9.25 -4.93 0.32
N TYR A 35 -9.69 -4.53 1.51
CA TYR A 35 -9.12 -5.03 2.77
C TYR A 35 -9.64 -6.43 3.09
N GLN A 36 -8.74 -7.25 3.63
CA GLN A 36 -9.01 -8.60 4.10
C GLN A 36 -8.91 -8.64 5.62
N PHE A 37 -9.74 -9.44 6.27
CA PHE A 37 -9.68 -9.62 7.73
C PHE A 37 -8.93 -10.91 8.07
N ASP A 38 -7.82 -10.78 8.80
CA ASP A 38 -7.14 -11.93 9.41
C ASP A 38 -7.75 -12.22 10.79
N ALA A 39 -8.44 -13.35 10.91
CA ALA A 39 -9.08 -13.77 12.15
C ALA A 39 -8.07 -14.10 13.27
N LYS A 40 -6.83 -14.49 12.93
CA LYS A 40 -5.81 -14.85 13.92
C LYS A 40 -5.26 -13.62 14.63
N SER A 41 -4.87 -12.61 13.87
CA SER A 41 -4.36 -11.34 14.41
C SER A 41 -5.47 -10.33 14.75
N ARG A 42 -6.71 -10.58 14.29
CA ARG A 42 -7.85 -9.65 14.36
C ARG A 42 -7.59 -8.32 13.64
N GLN A 43 -6.83 -8.37 12.55
CA GLN A 43 -6.42 -7.19 11.79
C GLN A 43 -7.07 -7.15 10.41
N TRP A 44 -7.35 -5.95 9.94
CA TRP A 44 -7.67 -5.71 8.54
C TRP A 44 -6.39 -5.34 7.82
N PHE A 45 -6.12 -5.95 6.68
CA PHE A 45 -4.93 -5.66 5.90
C PHE A 45 -5.23 -5.56 4.42
N ARG A 46 -4.46 -4.74 3.71
CA ARG A 46 -4.46 -4.66 2.25
C ARG A 46 -3.03 -4.47 1.77
N ARG A 47 -2.62 -5.30 0.81
CA ARG A 47 -1.36 -5.13 0.09
C ARG A 47 -1.64 -4.38 -1.20
N VAL A 48 -0.87 -3.32 -1.44
CA VAL A 48 -0.91 -2.54 -2.67
C VAL A 48 0.49 -2.57 -3.26
N GLU A 49 0.56 -2.83 -4.56
CA GLU A 49 1.81 -2.79 -5.32
C GLU A 49 1.66 -1.74 -6.42
N GLU A 50 2.60 -0.81 -6.47
CA GLU A 50 2.67 0.28 -7.43
C GLU A 50 3.96 0.13 -8.22
N SER A 51 3.87 0.29 -9.54
CA SER A 51 5.02 0.20 -10.43
C SER A 51 4.98 1.36 -11.40
N ASP A 52 6.04 2.14 -11.42
CA ASP A 52 6.16 3.35 -12.24
C ASP A 52 7.48 3.33 -13.01
N VAL A 53 7.44 3.86 -14.24
CA VAL A 53 8.64 4.16 -15.02
C VAL A 53 9.04 5.58 -14.70
N VAL A 54 10.23 5.78 -14.18
CA VAL A 54 10.75 7.08 -13.72
C VAL A 54 12.10 7.39 -14.36
N GLY A 55 12.48 8.66 -14.40
CA GLY A 55 13.82 9.07 -14.81
C GLY A 55 14.87 8.82 -13.71
N GLU A 56 16.13 8.80 -14.10
CA GLU A 56 17.29 8.64 -13.21
C GLU A 56 17.34 9.72 -12.11
N GLU A 57 16.90 10.95 -12.40
CA GLU A 57 16.82 12.05 -11.45
C GLU A 57 15.86 11.78 -10.27
N VAL A 58 14.75 11.08 -10.53
CA VAL A 58 13.76 10.71 -9.51
C VAL A 58 14.32 9.64 -8.57
N ILE A 59 15.17 8.74 -9.08
CA ILE A 59 15.88 7.75 -8.27
C ILE A 59 16.89 8.43 -7.35
N ALA A 60 17.67 9.37 -7.88
CA ALA A 60 18.68 10.10 -7.09
C ALA A 60 18.04 10.88 -5.92
N GLN A 61 16.87 11.48 -6.12
CA GLN A 61 16.11 12.14 -5.05
C GLN A 61 15.64 11.16 -3.97
N GLN A 62 15.18 9.96 -4.35
CA GLN A 62 14.74 8.93 -3.41
C GLN A 62 15.89 8.35 -2.56
N LEU A 63 17.12 8.32 -3.08
CA LEU A 63 18.30 7.84 -2.34
C LEU A 63 18.85 8.87 -1.35
N ALA A 64 18.53 10.16 -1.54
CA ALA A 64 19.03 11.25 -0.69
C ALA A 64 18.12 11.58 0.51
N ALA A 65 16.93 10.97 0.58
CA ALA A 65 15.92 11.16 1.62
C ALA A 65 15.92 10.00 2.63
#